data_AF-A0A0M0HX28-F1
#
_entry.id   AF-A0A0M0HX28-F1
#
_cell.length_a   1.000
_cell.length_b   1.000
_cell.length_c   1.000
_cell.angle_alpha   90.00
_cell.angle_beta   90.00
_cell.angle_gamma   90.00
#
_symmetry.space_group_name_H-M   'P 1'
#
loop_
_entity.id
_entity.type
_entity.pdbx_description
1 polymer ?
#
loop_
_entity_poly.entity_id
_entity_poly.type
_entity_poly.pdbx_seq_one_letter_code
_entity_poly.pdbx_strand_id
1 'polypeptide(L)'
;MRVFTLLLLLASTNVAASNHVISTPGKAIIGVNASEVGKRVCFYQDMAYSEGAILQVGDHYLTCESANDFETNGQLKWFQLDSEQSATQQKPKTNKKISQLPN
;
A
#
# COMPACT_ATOMS: atom_id res chain seq x y z
N MET A 1 8.21 53.40 63.73
CA MET A 1 8.30 53.26 62.25
C MET A 1 9.03 51.96 61.86
N ARG A 2 8.62 50.80 62.40
CA ARG A 2 9.21 49.47 62.07
C ARG A 2 8.14 48.38 61.92
N VAL A 3 6.95 48.60 62.50
CA VAL A 3 5.80 47.68 62.40
C VAL A 3 5.08 47.82 61.06
N PHE A 4 4.97 49.04 60.52
CA PHE A 4 4.33 49.29 59.22
C PHE A 4 5.09 48.68 58.03
N THR A 5 6.40 48.48 58.14
CA THR A 5 7.22 47.87 57.09
C THR A 5 7.06 46.35 57.00
N LEU A 6 6.58 45.68 58.05
CA LEU A 6 6.36 44.22 58.03
C LEU A 6 5.05 43.82 57.35
N LEU A 7 4.03 44.70 57.36
CA LEU A 7 2.70 44.39 56.83
C LEU A 7 2.63 44.41 55.29
N LEU A 8 3.54 45.12 54.62
CA LEU A 8 3.58 45.21 53.15
C LEU A 8 4.22 43.99 52.45
N LEU A 9 4.87 43.08 53.19
CA LEU A 9 5.53 41.90 52.62
C LEU A 9 4.60 40.68 52.49
N LEU A 10 3.36 40.74 52.97
CA LEU A 10 2.41 39.61 52.92
C LEU A 10 1.49 39.59 51.67
N ALA A 11 1.67 40.50 50.73
CA ALA A 11 0.95 40.45 49.44
C ALA A 11 1.64 39.47 48.48
N SER A 12 1.71 38.19 48.86
CA SER A 12 2.25 37.12 48.04
C SER A 12 1.39 36.87 46.79
N THR A 13 2.09 36.70 45.67
CA THR A 13 1.59 36.52 44.30
C THR A 13 0.70 35.28 44.13
N ASN A 14 -0.51 35.46 43.61
CA ASN A 14 -1.32 34.35 43.10
C ASN A 14 -0.83 33.97 41.69
N VAL A 15 -0.06 32.88 41.58
CA VAL A 15 0.25 32.27 40.28
C VAL A 15 -0.93 31.37 39.90
N ALA A 16 -1.78 31.83 38.98
CA ALA A 16 -2.80 30.99 38.39
C ALA A 16 -2.14 29.96 37.46
N ALA A 17 -2.05 28.70 37.88
CA ALA A 17 -1.63 27.61 37.02
C ALA A 17 -2.71 27.38 35.95
N SER A 18 -2.41 27.63 34.67
CA SER A 18 -3.30 27.27 33.58
C SER A 18 -3.09 25.79 33.22
N ASN A 19 -4.09 24.95 33.44
CA ASN A 19 -4.06 23.57 32.96
C ASN A 19 -4.26 23.56 31.44
N HIS A 20 -3.17 23.51 30.68
CA HIS A 20 -3.21 23.34 29.24
C HIS A 20 -3.53 21.87 28.91
N VAL A 21 -4.79 21.59 28.54
CA VAL A 21 -5.23 20.25 28.13
C VAL A 21 -4.83 20.03 26.67
N ILE A 22 -3.79 19.23 26.44
CA ILE A 22 -3.43 18.74 25.10
C ILE A 22 -4.34 17.56 24.81
N SER A 23 -5.43 17.80 24.08
CA SER A 23 -6.25 16.73 23.55
C SER A 23 -5.47 16.03 22.43
N THR A 24 -5.21 14.74 22.59
CA THR A 24 -4.68 13.93 21.50
C THR A 24 -5.72 13.85 20.38
N PRO A 25 -5.32 13.96 19.10
CA PRO A 25 -6.25 13.74 18.00
C PRO A 25 -6.99 12.42 18.19
N GLY A 26 -8.32 12.44 18.09
CA GLY A 26 -9.14 11.25 18.20
C GLY A 26 -8.66 10.15 17.25
N LYS A 27 -8.84 8.88 17.65
CA LYS A 27 -8.42 7.70 16.86
C LYS A 27 -8.80 7.89 15.39
N ALA A 28 -7.81 7.78 14.50
CA ALA A 28 -8.05 7.77 13.07
C ALA A 28 -9.04 6.65 12.73
N ILE A 29 -10.11 6.98 11.99
CA ILE A 29 -11.02 5.99 11.44
C ILE A 29 -10.44 5.52 10.12
N ILE A 30 -9.98 4.27 10.07
CA ILE A 30 -9.52 3.62 8.84
C ILE A 30 -10.74 2.96 8.20
N GLY A 31 -11.25 3.53 7.11
CA GLY A 31 -12.31 2.92 6.31
C GLY A 31 -11.72 2.02 5.24
N VAL A 32 -12.08 0.73 5.23
CA VAL A 32 -11.74 -0.20 4.14
C VAL A 32 -12.98 -0.35 3.25
N ASN A 33 -12.84 -0.08 1.95
CA ASN A 33 -13.91 -0.33 1.00
C ASN A 33 -14.01 -1.84 0.71
N ALA A 34 -15.00 -2.51 1.32
CA ALA A 34 -15.21 -3.95 1.14
C ALA A 34 -15.41 -4.36 -0.33
N SER A 35 -15.88 -3.45 -1.19
CA SER A 35 -16.04 -3.73 -2.63
C SER A 35 -14.71 -3.84 -3.36
N GLU A 36 -13.63 -3.27 -2.83
CA GLU A 36 -12.27 -3.34 -3.38
C GLU A 36 -11.48 -4.52 -2.80
N VAL A 37 -11.90 -5.05 -1.65
CA VAL A 37 -11.30 -6.22 -1.01
C VAL A 37 -11.58 -7.46 -1.88
N GLY A 38 -10.51 -8.13 -2.32
CA GLY A 38 -10.59 -9.39 -3.06
C GLY A 38 -10.68 -9.24 -4.58
N LYS A 39 -10.60 -8.03 -5.14
CA LYS A 39 -10.47 -7.85 -6.59
C LYS A 39 -9.11 -8.39 -7.07
N ARG A 40 -9.12 -9.17 -8.16
CA ARG A 40 -7.91 -9.59 -8.88
C ARG A 40 -7.43 -8.41 -9.75
N VAL A 41 -6.56 -7.56 -9.18
CA VAL A 41 -6.02 -6.36 -9.85
C VAL A 41 -4.54 -6.17 -9.53
N CYS A 42 -3.81 -5.52 -10.42
CA CYS A 42 -2.50 -4.96 -10.12
C CYS A 42 -2.67 -3.51 -9.69
N PHE A 43 -2.04 -3.10 -8.58
CA PHE A 43 -2.09 -1.73 -8.10
C PHE A 43 -0.88 -0.93 -8.59
N TYR A 44 -1.11 0.33 -8.97
CA TYR A 44 -0.06 1.30 -9.25
C TYR A 44 -0.61 2.73 -9.09
N GLN A 45 0.06 3.57 -8.30
CA GLN A 45 -0.36 4.96 -7.98
C GLN A 45 -1.84 5.07 -7.56
N ASP A 46 -2.26 4.27 -6.59
CA ASP A 46 -3.65 4.24 -6.08
C ASP A 46 -4.73 3.86 -7.12
N MET A 47 -4.31 3.37 -8.29
CA MET A 47 -5.21 2.87 -9.33
C MET A 47 -5.10 1.35 -9.46
N ALA A 48 -6.24 0.73 -9.72
CA ALA A 48 -6.38 -0.71 -9.90
C ALA A 48 -6.53 -1.05 -11.39
N TYR A 49 -5.72 -1.99 -11.87
CA TYR A 49 -5.69 -2.44 -13.25
C TYR A 49 -6.10 -3.91 -13.35
N SER A 50 -6.92 -4.25 -14.34
CA SER A 50 -7.36 -5.63 -14.58
C SER A 50 -6.31 -6.47 -15.30
N GLU A 51 -6.50 -7.78 -15.31
CA GLU A 51 -5.72 -8.72 -16.12
C GLU A 51 -5.67 -8.28 -17.60
N GLY A 52 -4.49 -8.31 -18.20
CA GLY A 52 -4.20 -7.86 -19.56
C GLY A 52 -3.93 -6.36 -19.73
N ALA A 53 -4.03 -5.55 -18.66
CA ALA A 53 -3.71 -4.13 -18.74
C ALA A 53 -2.22 -3.89 -19.01
N ILE A 54 -1.91 -2.96 -19.91
CA ILE A 54 -0.54 -2.51 -20.21
C ILE A 54 -0.34 -1.11 -19.60
N LEU A 55 0.75 -0.95 -18.85
CA LEU A 55 1.12 0.27 -18.16
C LEU A 55 2.55 0.66 -18.50
N GLN A 56 2.77 1.91 -18.91
CA GLN A 56 4.12 2.46 -19.09
C GLN A 56 4.58 3.15 -17.81
N VAL A 57 5.76 2.77 -17.31
CA VAL A 57 6.42 3.38 -16.15
C VAL A 57 7.84 3.80 -16.56
N GLY A 58 8.02 5.09 -16.83
CA GLY A 58 9.25 5.61 -17.44
C GLY A 58 9.46 5.01 -18.83
N ASP A 59 10.57 4.30 -19.01
CA ASP A 59 10.94 3.65 -20.28
C ASP A 59 10.52 2.17 -20.33
N HIS A 60 9.87 1.65 -19.28
CA HIS A 60 9.45 0.25 -19.20
C HIS A 60 7.95 0.10 -19.43
N TYR A 61 7.57 -0.94 -20.17
CA TYR A 61 6.18 -1.37 -20.29
C TYR A 61 5.94 -2.54 -19.34
N LEU A 62 4.82 -2.53 -18.63
CA LEU A 62 4.39 -3.56 -17.71
C LEU A 62 3.05 -4.14 -18.19
N THR A 63 2.86 -5.44 -18.06
CA THR A 63 1.56 -6.11 -18.23
C THR A 63 1.09 -6.67 -16.89
N CYS A 64 -0.20 -6.48 -16.58
CA CYS A 64 -0.83 -7.08 -15.41
C CYS A 64 -1.33 -8.48 -15.78
N GLU A 65 -0.69 -9.52 -15.27
CA GLU A 65 -1.01 -10.91 -15.64
C GLU A 65 -1.03 -11.82 -14.40
N SER A 66 -1.60 -13.01 -14.55
CA SER A 66 -1.64 -14.04 -13.52
C SER A 66 -0.24 -14.34 -12.98
N ALA A 67 -0.08 -14.27 -11.65
CA ALA A 67 1.22 -14.46 -11.01
C ALA A 67 1.79 -15.87 -11.21
N ASN A 68 0.89 -16.84 -11.36
CA ASN A 68 1.14 -18.26 -11.52
C ASN A 68 0.24 -18.82 -12.63
N ASP A 69 0.77 -19.74 -13.45
CA ASP A 69 0.06 -20.37 -14.57
C ASP A 69 -0.84 -21.55 -14.18
N PHE A 70 -0.72 -22.01 -12.94
CA PHE A 70 -1.50 -23.13 -12.38
C PHE A 70 -2.74 -22.67 -11.60
N GLU A 71 -2.95 -21.36 -11.47
CA GLU A 71 -4.06 -20.77 -10.71
C GLU A 71 -5.01 -20.04 -11.66
N THR A 72 -6.27 -20.46 -11.72
CA THR A 72 -7.29 -19.77 -12.56
C THR A 72 -7.88 -18.53 -11.89
N ASN A 73 -7.72 -18.42 -10.57
CA ASN A 73 -8.23 -17.32 -9.75
C ASN A 73 -7.14 -16.75 -8.84
N GLY A 74 -5.87 -16.97 -9.19
CA GLY A 74 -4.72 -16.51 -8.43
C GLY A 74 -4.54 -14.99 -8.46
N GLN A 75 -3.59 -14.48 -7.68
CA GLN A 75 -3.27 -13.05 -7.66
C GLN A 75 -2.67 -12.60 -9.00
N LEU A 76 -2.84 -11.33 -9.34
CA LEU A 76 -2.18 -10.73 -10.50
C LEU A 76 -0.88 -10.04 -10.07
N LYS A 77 0.08 -9.95 -10.98
CA LYS A 77 1.32 -9.19 -10.78
C LYS A 77 1.74 -8.46 -12.06
N TRP A 78 2.59 -7.46 -11.88
CA TRP A 78 3.23 -6.77 -13.00
C TRP A 78 4.38 -7.60 -13.56
N PHE A 79 4.41 -7.76 -14.88
CA PHE A 79 5.53 -8.32 -15.64
C PHE A 79 6.06 -7.27 -16.61
N GLN A 80 7.37 -7.20 -16.78
CA GLN A 80 7.97 -6.29 -17.75
C GLN A 80 7.82 -6.86 -19.17
N LEU A 81 7.31 -6.05 -20.08
CA LEU A 81 7.26 -6.30 -21.51
C LEU A 81 8.62 -5.89 -22.11
N ASP A 82 9.60 -6.78 -22.02
CA ASP A 82 10.85 -6.58 -22.77
C ASP A 82 10.56 -6.71 -24.27
N SER A 83 11.20 -5.87 -25.08
CA SER A 83 10.99 -5.75 -26.53
C SER A 83 11.26 -7.03 -27.34
N GLU A 84 11.77 -8.10 -26.71
CA GLU A 84 11.96 -9.43 -27.32
C GLU A 84 10.99 -10.52 -26.80
N GLN A 85 10.21 -10.25 -25.75
CA GLN A 85 9.40 -11.29 -25.08
C GLN A 85 7.90 -11.25 -25.41
N SER A 86 7.43 -10.29 -26.21
CA SER A 86 6.03 -10.23 -26.65
C SER A 86 5.60 -11.41 -27.54
N ALA A 87 6.52 -12.32 -27.91
CA ALA A 87 6.22 -13.57 -28.62
C ALA A 87 6.44 -14.84 -27.78
N THR A 88 6.89 -14.75 -26.53
CA THR A 88 7.22 -15.94 -25.70
C THR A 88 6.76 -15.81 -24.25
N GLN A 89 5.52 -15.40 -24.01
CA GLN A 89 4.80 -15.73 -22.76
C GLN A 89 3.40 -16.30 -23.04
N GLN A 90 3.20 -16.88 -24.22
CA GLN A 90 2.32 -18.03 -24.38
C GLN A 90 3.23 -19.21 -24.64
N LYS A 91 3.70 -19.90 -23.59
CA LYS A 91 4.14 -21.27 -23.78
C LYS A 91 2.87 -22.13 -23.75
N PRO A 92 2.32 -22.61 -24.88
CA PRO A 92 1.54 -23.83 -24.82
C PRO A 92 2.48 -24.87 -24.19
N LYS A 93 2.09 -25.45 -23.04
CA LYS A 93 2.75 -26.64 -22.52
C LYS A 93 2.51 -27.75 -23.54
N THR A 94 3.30 -27.76 -24.62
CA THR A 94 3.47 -28.91 -25.50
C THR A 94 3.93 -30.03 -24.60
N ASN A 95 2.99 -30.92 -24.27
CA ASN A 95 3.30 -32.18 -23.64
C ASN A 95 4.34 -32.87 -24.53
N LYS A 96 5.55 -33.03 -23.98
CA LYS A 96 6.70 -33.61 -24.65
C LYS A 96 6.26 -34.96 -25.21
N LYS A 97 6.20 -35.04 -26.54
CA LYS A 97 6.02 -36.26 -27.34
C LYS A 97 6.80 -37.41 -26.70
N ILE A 98 6.10 -38.34 -26.05
CA ILE A 98 6.63 -39.67 -25.77
C ILE A 98 6.64 -40.39 -27.11
N SER A 99 7.68 -40.16 -27.90
CA SER A 99 8.03 -41.05 -29.00
C SER A 99 9.09 -42.04 -28.52
N GLN A 100 8.63 -43.27 -28.38
CA GLN A 100 9.29 -44.50 -28.82
C GLN A 100 10.42 -45.04 -27.94
N LEU A 101 10.13 -46.17 -27.27
CA LEU A 101 11.13 -47.17 -26.92
C LEU A 101 11.20 -48.18 -28.10
N PRO A 102 12.40 -48.51 -28.62
CA PRO A 102 12.54 -49.42 -29.75
C PRO A 102 12.32 -50.89 -29.34
N ASN A 103 11.55 -51.58 -30.20
CA ASN A 103 11.31 -53.03 -30.36
C ASN A 103 11.22 -53.90 -29.11
#